data_AF-A0A816V4G5-F1
#
_entry.id   AF-A0A816V4G5-F1
#
_cell.length_a   1.000
_cell.length_b   1.000
_cell.length_c   1.000
_cell.angle_alpha   90.00
_cell.angle_beta   90.00
_cell.angle_gamma   90.00
#
_symmetry.space_group_name_H-M   'P 1'
#
loop_
_entity.id
_entity.type
_entity.pdbx_description
1 polymer ?
#
loop_
_entity_poly.entity_id
_entity_poly.type
_entity_poly.pdbx_seq_one_letter_code
_entity_poly.pdbx_strand_id
1 'polypeptide(L)'
;MSSLLLPLVLGVFTAIITIQRQSAAREQRNQDRNASDKQRLEDQMVAKQLRELEGTLSDYRYKDDAFDAYIKEIDTMMQNNHGMLTSNLVTATITRAKTLTIFRRLDASRNIQIIQFLYEAGQLGEKNNQSALDISTAELREVDFRYLAINKKKLNDLSLAGIFLWNATFTRIEISRTNFSGAQLDNASFSLTQIENVDFTFATPCSRNRQKIGD
;
A
#
# COMPACT_ATOMS: atom_id res chain seq x y z
N MET A 1 13.10 53.37 77.08
CA MET A 1 12.16 52.33 76.57
C MET A 1 12.20 52.25 75.03
N SER A 2 13.38 52.34 74.39
CA SER A 2 13.49 52.45 72.92
C SER A 2 14.49 51.48 72.29
N SER A 3 14.84 50.38 72.96
CA SER A 3 15.79 49.38 72.44
C SER A 3 15.14 48.10 71.87
N LEU A 4 13.84 47.87 72.09
CA LEU A 4 13.13 46.66 71.62
C LEU A 4 12.41 46.82 70.27
N LEU A 5 12.22 48.03 69.77
CA LEU A 5 11.47 48.30 68.52
C LEU A 5 12.28 47.95 67.26
N LEU A 6 13.58 48.21 67.29
CA LEU A 6 14.49 47.96 66.16
C LEU A 6 14.63 46.47 65.78
N PRO A 7 14.86 45.52 66.72
CA PRO A 7 14.98 44.10 66.37
C PRO A 7 13.67 43.49 65.86
N LEU A 8 12.51 43.96 66.34
CA LEU A 8 11.20 43.45 65.91
C LEU A 8 10.85 43.89 64.49
N VAL A 9 11.12 45.15 64.13
CA VAL A 9 10.95 45.65 62.75
C VAL A 9 11.86 44.91 61.78
N LEU A 10 13.11 44.63 62.17
CA LEU A 10 14.05 43.87 61.35
C LEU A 10 13.58 42.42 61.14
N GLY A 11 13.03 41.78 62.17
CA GLY A 11 12.43 40.44 62.09
C GLY A 11 11.22 40.36 61.16
N VAL A 12 10.32 41.35 61.19
CA VAL A 12 9.15 41.41 60.30
C VAL A 12 9.58 41.67 58.85
N PHE A 13 10.51 42.59 58.64
CA PHE A 13 11.04 42.91 57.30
C PHE A 13 11.74 41.71 56.65
N THR A 14 12.58 41.01 57.42
CA THR A 14 13.24 39.78 56.95
C THR A 14 12.25 38.65 56.66
N ALA A 15 11.19 38.51 57.45
CA ALA A 15 10.13 37.54 57.20
C ALA A 15 9.39 37.83 55.87
N ILE A 16 9.04 39.10 55.60
CA ILE A 16 8.37 39.52 54.36
C ILE A 16 9.24 39.24 53.13
N ILE A 17 10.54 39.62 53.17
CA ILE A 17 11.47 39.35 52.07
C ILE A 17 11.62 37.86 51.83
N THR A 18 11.70 37.05 52.89
CA THR A 18 11.79 35.59 52.79
C THR A 18 10.56 35.00 52.11
N ILE A 19 9.35 35.43 52.50
CA ILE A 19 8.09 34.97 51.90
C ILE A 19 8.02 35.37 50.41
N GLN A 20 8.38 36.61 50.07
CA GLN A 20 8.39 37.09 48.69
C GLN A 20 9.39 36.30 47.82
N ARG A 21 10.62 36.08 48.31
CA ARG A 21 11.62 35.24 47.64
C ARG A 21 11.13 33.80 47.45
N GLN A 22 10.44 33.24 48.45
CA GLN A 22 9.91 31.89 48.39
C GLN A 22 8.74 31.78 47.39
N SER A 23 7.91 32.83 47.26
CA SER A 23 6.82 32.88 46.27
C SER A 23 7.35 32.94 44.83
N ALA A 24 8.30 33.84 44.56
CA ALA A 24 8.96 33.95 43.25
C ALA A 24 9.70 32.66 42.87
N ALA A 25 10.39 32.04 43.84
CA ALA A 25 11.07 30.76 43.62
C ALA A 25 10.09 29.60 43.34
N ARG A 26 8.89 29.59 43.94
CA ARG A 26 7.85 28.59 43.64
C ARG A 26 7.28 28.78 42.24
N GLU A 27 7.03 30.03 41.85
CA GLU A 27 6.50 30.35 40.53
C GLU A 27 7.50 29.97 39.43
N GLN A 28 8.78 30.32 39.60
CA GLN A 28 9.84 29.91 38.68
C GLN A 28 9.96 28.38 38.60
N ARG A 29 9.95 27.67 39.73
CA ARG A 29 9.96 26.18 39.72
C ARG A 29 8.76 25.59 38.98
N ASN A 30 7.59 26.21 39.07
CA ASN A 30 6.40 25.76 38.34
C ASN A 30 6.55 26.05 36.84
N GLN A 31 7.10 27.22 36.46
CA GLN A 31 7.42 27.52 35.07
C GLN A 31 8.46 26.55 34.49
N ASP A 32 9.53 26.25 35.22
CA ASP A 32 10.57 25.31 34.82
C ASP A 32 10.00 23.88 34.67
N ARG A 33 9.13 23.46 35.59
CA ARG A 33 8.41 22.17 35.48
C ARG A 33 7.52 22.14 34.25
N ASN A 34 6.69 23.17 34.06
CA ASN A 34 5.80 23.26 32.91
C ASN A 34 6.59 23.29 31.58
N ALA A 35 7.72 24.01 31.54
CA ALA A 35 8.60 24.05 30.38
C ALA A 35 9.24 22.68 30.12
N SER A 36 9.73 22.01 31.17
CA SER A 36 10.29 20.66 31.06
C SER A 36 9.25 19.64 30.60
N ASP A 37 8.03 19.69 31.13
CA ASP A 37 6.95 18.78 30.75
C ASP A 37 6.49 19.05 29.32
N LYS A 38 6.39 20.32 28.91
CA LYS A 38 6.12 20.69 27.52
C LYS A 38 7.21 20.17 26.58
N GLN A 39 8.48 20.38 26.92
CA GLN A 39 9.61 19.90 26.13
C GLN A 39 9.61 18.37 26.03
N ARG A 40 9.35 17.65 27.13
CA ARG A 40 9.23 16.19 27.12
C ARG A 40 8.12 15.70 26.18
N LEU A 41 6.98 16.39 26.17
CA LEU A 41 5.86 16.05 25.29
C LEU A 41 6.23 16.29 23.82
N GLU A 42 6.91 17.40 23.51
CA GLU A 42 7.42 17.69 22.17
C GLU A 42 8.44 16.63 21.73
N ASP A 43 9.41 16.28 22.57
CA ASP A 43 10.42 15.25 22.29
C ASP A 43 9.77 13.87 22.06
N GLN A 44 8.76 13.50 22.86
CA GLN A 44 8.01 12.26 22.69
C GLN A 44 7.21 12.25 21.38
N MET A 45 6.59 13.38 21.02
CA MET A 45 5.82 13.51 19.79
C MET A 45 6.72 13.38 18.56
N VAL A 46 7.86 14.09 18.55
CA VAL A 46 8.87 14.00 17.49
C VAL A 46 9.40 12.58 17.37
N ALA A 47 9.76 11.94 18.49
CA ALA A 47 10.26 10.57 18.48
C ALA A 47 9.21 9.57 17.95
N LYS A 48 7.93 9.76 18.28
CA LYS A 48 6.84 8.91 17.77
C LYS A 48 6.67 9.08 16.26
N GLN A 49 6.60 10.33 15.78
CA GLN A 49 6.48 10.63 14.35
C GLN A 49 7.66 10.08 13.55
N LEU A 50 8.88 10.22 14.07
CA LEU A 50 10.07 9.69 13.42
C LEU A 50 10.03 8.16 13.29
N ARG A 51 9.64 7.45 14.35
CA ARG A 51 9.48 5.98 14.32
C ARG A 51 8.41 5.53 13.33
N GLU A 52 7.28 6.25 13.27
CA GLU A 52 6.20 5.95 12.31
C GLU A 52 6.67 6.18 10.86
N LEU A 53 7.41 7.25 10.61
CA LEU A 53 8.00 7.55 9.31
C LEU A 53 9.05 6.51 8.91
N GLU A 54 9.96 6.15 9.82
CA GLU A 54 10.97 5.11 9.60
C GLU A 54 10.32 3.74 9.33
N GLY A 55 9.28 3.38 10.09
CA GLY A 55 8.52 2.15 9.87
C GLY A 55 7.86 2.13 8.48
N THR A 56 7.24 3.25 8.09
CA THR A 56 6.61 3.40 6.77
C THR A 56 7.63 3.33 5.64
N LEU A 57 8.74 4.05 5.75
CA LEU A 57 9.80 4.04 4.74
C LEU A 57 10.45 2.65 4.61
N SER A 58 10.63 1.95 5.74
CA SER A 58 11.15 0.59 5.75
C SER A 58 10.23 -0.39 5.01
N ASP A 59 8.91 -0.32 5.23
CA ASP A 59 7.92 -1.13 4.51
C ASP A 59 7.95 -0.84 2.99
N TYR A 60 8.02 0.43 2.60
CA TYR A 60 8.15 0.80 1.18
C TYR A 60 9.41 0.23 0.54
N ARG A 61 10.58 0.39 1.19
CA ARG A 61 11.85 -0.14 0.68
C ARG A 61 11.83 -1.65 0.57
N TYR A 62 11.28 -2.34 1.58
CA TYR A 62 11.14 -3.79 1.55
C TYR A 62 10.30 -4.28 0.36
N LYS A 63 9.21 -3.57 0.03
CA LYS A 63 8.35 -3.88 -1.11
C LYS A 63 9.05 -3.58 -2.44
N ASP A 64 9.81 -2.49 -2.55
CA ASP A 64 10.63 -2.20 -3.73
C ASP A 64 11.71 -3.26 -3.95
N ASP A 65 12.47 -3.60 -2.91
CA ASP A 65 13.50 -4.63 -2.98
C ASP A 65 12.91 -5.99 -3.40
N ALA A 66 11.72 -6.33 -2.88
CA ALA A 66 11.02 -7.56 -3.23
C ALA A 66 10.49 -7.56 -4.68
N PHE A 67 10.00 -6.41 -5.15
CA PHE A 67 9.58 -6.22 -6.54
C PHE A 67 10.77 -6.36 -7.49
N ASP A 68 11.87 -5.65 -7.24
CA ASP A 68 13.07 -5.69 -8.08
C ASP A 68 13.69 -7.09 -8.13
N ALA A 69 13.76 -7.76 -6.98
CA ALA A 69 14.23 -9.14 -6.91
C ALA A 69 13.36 -10.09 -7.73
N TYR A 70 12.03 -9.94 -7.67
CA TYR A 70 11.11 -10.74 -8.46
C TYR A 70 11.28 -10.49 -9.96
N ILE A 71 11.33 -9.22 -10.40
CA ILE A 71 11.52 -8.88 -11.82
C ILE A 71 12.83 -9.48 -12.35
N LYS A 72 13.93 -9.33 -11.60
CA LYS A 72 15.24 -9.90 -11.98
C LYS A 72 15.19 -11.43 -12.08
N GLU A 73 14.50 -12.10 -11.16
CA GLU A 73 14.39 -13.55 -11.17
C GLU A 73 13.58 -14.04 -12.37
N ILE A 74 12.42 -13.42 -12.65
CA ILE A 74 11.58 -13.79 -13.79
C ILE A 74 12.28 -13.49 -15.11
N ASP A 75 12.99 -12.37 -15.22
CA ASP A 75 13.84 -12.06 -16.38
C ASP A 75 14.88 -13.17 -16.62
N THR A 76 15.60 -13.57 -15.57
CA THR A 76 16.58 -14.67 -15.65
C THR A 76 15.91 -15.99 -16.07
N MET A 77 14.74 -16.31 -15.51
CA MET A 77 13.99 -17.51 -15.89
C MET A 77 13.56 -17.46 -17.36
N MET A 78 13.09 -16.31 -17.85
CA MET A 78 12.74 -16.15 -19.26
C MET A 78 13.95 -16.33 -20.17
N GLN A 79 15.09 -15.70 -19.86
CA GLN A 79 16.33 -15.85 -20.65
C GLN A 79 16.76 -17.31 -20.76
N ASN A 80 16.65 -18.07 -19.67
CA ASN A 80 16.99 -19.50 -19.64
C ASN A 80 15.95 -20.41 -20.29
N ASN A 81 14.75 -19.91 -20.59
CA ASN A 81 13.64 -20.68 -21.17
C ASN A 81 13.13 -20.07 -22.49
N HIS A 82 14.04 -19.51 -23.30
CA HIS A 82 13.75 -18.93 -24.62
C HIS A 82 12.64 -17.86 -24.63
N GLY A 83 12.56 -17.08 -23.55
CA GLY A 83 11.54 -16.04 -23.37
C GLY A 83 10.18 -16.57 -22.90
N MET A 84 10.05 -17.85 -22.53
CA MET A 84 8.76 -18.46 -22.20
C MET A 84 8.76 -19.21 -20.87
N LEU A 85 7.97 -18.73 -19.91
CA LEU A 85 7.85 -19.31 -18.56
C LEU A 85 7.00 -20.59 -18.56
N THR A 86 6.15 -20.78 -19.57
CA THR A 86 5.26 -21.95 -19.72
C THR A 86 5.80 -23.03 -20.64
N SER A 87 7.04 -22.90 -21.12
CA SER A 87 7.67 -23.87 -22.03
C SER A 87 7.86 -25.26 -21.41
N ASN A 88 8.01 -25.35 -20.09
CA ASN A 88 8.03 -26.62 -19.37
C ASN A 88 7.28 -26.51 -18.03
N LEU A 89 6.80 -27.66 -17.54
CA LEU A 89 5.96 -27.74 -16.35
C LEU A 89 6.66 -27.26 -15.08
N VAL A 90 7.96 -27.55 -14.93
CA VAL A 90 8.72 -27.21 -13.72
C VAL A 90 8.91 -25.69 -13.63
N THR A 91 9.37 -25.05 -14.69
CA THR A 91 9.49 -23.59 -14.82
C THR A 91 8.13 -22.95 -14.58
N ALA A 92 7.05 -23.43 -15.21
CA ALA A 92 5.71 -22.89 -15.03
C ALA A 92 5.25 -22.96 -13.56
N THR A 93 5.47 -24.10 -12.91
CA THR A 93 5.06 -24.33 -11.52
C THR A 93 5.83 -23.43 -10.55
N ILE A 94 7.15 -23.31 -10.73
CA ILE A 94 8.00 -22.44 -9.90
C ILE A 94 7.62 -20.97 -10.12
N THR A 95 7.45 -20.57 -11.37
CA THR A 95 7.05 -19.20 -11.76
C THR A 95 5.70 -18.84 -11.14
N ARG A 96 4.70 -19.73 -11.25
CA ARG A 96 3.39 -19.57 -10.62
C ARG A 96 3.51 -19.38 -9.11
N ALA A 97 4.23 -20.29 -8.42
CA ALA A 97 4.39 -20.21 -6.97
C ALA A 97 5.03 -18.89 -6.52
N LYS A 98 6.06 -18.43 -7.24
CA LYS A 98 6.74 -17.15 -6.99
C LYS A 98 5.83 -15.96 -7.24
N THR A 99 5.12 -15.96 -8.37
CA THR A 99 4.19 -14.90 -8.76
C THR A 99 3.04 -14.74 -7.76
N LEU A 100 2.44 -15.85 -7.32
CA LEU A 100 1.41 -15.80 -6.28
C LEU A 100 1.96 -15.35 -4.92
N THR A 101 3.21 -15.71 -4.59
CA THR A 101 3.85 -15.28 -3.34
C THR A 101 4.14 -13.79 -3.34
N ILE A 102 4.64 -13.25 -4.45
CA ILE A 102 4.96 -11.82 -4.53
C ILE A 102 3.69 -10.96 -4.51
N PHE A 103 2.61 -11.40 -5.17
CA PHE A 103 1.33 -10.69 -5.14
C PHE A 103 0.76 -10.49 -3.73
N ARG A 104 0.96 -11.47 -2.84
CA ARG A 104 0.52 -11.37 -1.43
C ARG A 104 1.38 -10.42 -0.59
N ARG A 105 2.63 -10.14 -1.02
CA ARG A 105 3.58 -9.31 -0.27
C ARG A 105 3.55 -7.85 -0.70
N LEU A 106 3.17 -7.61 -1.96
CA LEU A 106 3.19 -6.28 -2.56
C LEU A 106 1.82 -5.62 -2.52
N ASP A 107 1.82 -4.29 -2.66
CA ASP A 107 0.60 -3.50 -2.80
C ASP A 107 0.07 -3.48 -4.24
N ALA A 108 -1.12 -2.90 -4.40
CA ALA A 108 -1.80 -2.79 -5.69
C ALA A 108 -0.95 -2.11 -6.77
N SER A 109 -0.14 -1.11 -6.40
CA SER A 109 0.70 -0.32 -7.31
C SER A 109 1.86 -1.12 -7.89
N ARG A 110 2.46 -2.01 -7.10
CA ARG A 110 3.52 -2.90 -7.59
C ARG A 110 2.96 -4.16 -8.24
N ASN A 111 1.83 -4.68 -7.76
CA ASN A 111 1.14 -5.81 -8.39
C ASN A 111 0.72 -5.49 -9.82
N ILE A 112 0.19 -4.29 -10.07
CA ILE A 112 -0.17 -3.89 -11.43
C ILE A 112 1.05 -3.83 -12.36
N GLN A 113 2.21 -3.41 -11.86
CA GLN A 113 3.46 -3.38 -12.63
C GLN A 113 3.96 -4.78 -12.97
N ILE A 114 3.82 -5.75 -12.05
CA ILE A 114 4.14 -7.15 -12.34
C ILE A 114 3.20 -7.70 -13.42
N ILE A 115 1.89 -7.46 -13.30
CA ILE A 115 0.92 -7.92 -14.31
C ILE A 115 1.24 -7.28 -15.66
N GLN A 116 1.57 -5.99 -15.69
CA GLN A 116 1.98 -5.29 -16.90
C GLN A 116 3.22 -5.94 -17.52
N PHE A 117 4.27 -6.16 -16.74
CA PHE A 117 5.50 -6.80 -17.21
C PHE A 117 5.22 -8.20 -17.80
N LEU A 118 4.48 -9.05 -17.09
CA LEU A 118 4.15 -10.39 -17.57
C LEU A 118 3.24 -10.36 -18.82
N TYR A 119 2.31 -9.39 -18.88
CA TYR A 119 1.44 -9.19 -20.04
C TYR A 119 2.23 -8.74 -21.28
N GLU A 120 3.11 -7.74 -21.14
CA GLU A 120 3.94 -7.21 -22.21
C GLU A 120 4.97 -8.24 -22.70
N ALA A 121 5.49 -9.07 -21.79
CA ALA A 121 6.32 -10.22 -22.12
C ALA A 121 5.55 -11.38 -22.77
N GLY A 122 4.23 -11.24 -22.99
CA GLY A 122 3.39 -12.26 -23.62
C GLY A 122 3.12 -13.48 -22.74
N GLN A 123 3.39 -13.40 -21.44
CA GLN A 123 3.24 -14.52 -20.51
C GLN A 123 1.81 -14.66 -20.00
N LEU A 124 0.99 -13.60 -20.05
CA LEU A 124 -0.41 -13.63 -19.57
C LEU A 124 -1.44 -13.70 -20.69
N GLY A 125 -1.04 -13.96 -21.93
CA GLY A 125 -1.95 -14.01 -23.06
C GLY A 125 -1.91 -15.33 -23.81
N GLU A 126 -3.05 -15.75 -24.32
CA GLU A 126 -3.15 -16.91 -25.22
C GLU A 126 -2.81 -16.46 -26.64
N LYS A 127 -1.51 -16.40 -26.94
CA LYS A 127 -0.99 -16.12 -28.30
C LYS A 127 -0.21 -17.32 -28.81
N ASN A 128 -0.24 -17.53 -30.13
CA ASN A 128 0.63 -18.48 -30.83
C ASN A 128 0.62 -19.93 -30.27
N ASN A 129 -0.55 -20.47 -29.90
CA ASN A 129 -0.72 -21.80 -29.29
C ASN A 129 0.06 -22.00 -27.97
N GLN A 130 0.38 -20.91 -27.27
CA GLN A 130 1.05 -20.94 -25.98
C GLN A 130 0.04 -20.68 -24.86
N SER A 131 0.10 -21.52 -23.83
CA SER A 131 -0.71 -21.31 -22.63
C SER A 131 -0.17 -20.13 -21.84
N ALA A 132 -1.08 -19.26 -21.42
CA ALA A 132 -0.77 -18.22 -20.45
C ALA A 132 -0.24 -18.84 -19.15
N LEU A 133 0.67 -18.13 -18.47
CA LEU A 133 1.10 -18.45 -17.13
C LEU A 133 -0.12 -18.46 -16.21
N ASP A 134 -0.34 -19.61 -15.57
CA ASP A 134 -1.41 -19.74 -14.61
C ASP A 134 -1.12 -18.88 -13.37
N ILE A 135 -1.90 -17.81 -13.23
CA ILE A 135 -1.97 -16.96 -12.04
C ILE A 135 -3.35 -17.04 -11.36
N SER A 136 -4.12 -18.10 -11.65
CA SER A 136 -5.36 -18.40 -10.93
C SER A 136 -5.10 -18.44 -9.43
N THR A 137 -6.11 -18.07 -8.64
CA THR A 137 -6.02 -17.89 -7.19
C THR A 137 -5.18 -16.70 -6.72
N ALA A 138 -4.65 -15.87 -7.63
CA ALA A 138 -4.06 -14.60 -7.25
C ALA A 138 -5.10 -13.73 -6.54
N GLU A 139 -4.69 -13.14 -5.43
CA GLU A 139 -5.52 -12.24 -4.62
C GLU A 139 -5.04 -10.81 -4.83
N LEU A 140 -5.84 -10.03 -5.56
CA LEU A 140 -5.49 -8.68 -5.99
C LEU A 140 -6.59 -7.72 -5.53
N ARG A 141 -6.22 -6.78 -4.66
CA ARG A 141 -7.13 -5.77 -4.10
C ARG A 141 -6.77 -4.41 -4.66
N GLU A 142 -7.78 -3.65 -5.10
CA GLU A 142 -7.65 -2.24 -5.50
C GLU A 142 -6.69 -2.02 -6.69
N VAL A 143 -6.49 -3.06 -7.50
CA VAL A 143 -5.60 -3.04 -8.66
C VAL A 143 -6.25 -2.27 -9.81
N ASP A 144 -5.50 -1.33 -10.38
CA ASP A 144 -6.00 -0.42 -11.41
C ASP A 144 -5.47 -0.81 -12.80
N PHE A 145 -6.28 -1.54 -13.56
CA PHE A 145 -5.96 -2.03 -14.90
C PHE A 145 -5.90 -0.94 -15.97
N ARG A 146 -6.25 0.31 -15.64
CA ARG A 146 -6.02 1.45 -16.53
C ARG A 146 -4.52 1.67 -16.79
N TYR A 147 -3.65 1.27 -15.87
CA TYR A 147 -2.20 1.39 -16.02
C TYR A 147 -1.60 0.37 -17.00
N LEU A 148 -2.26 -0.74 -17.31
CA LEU A 148 -1.77 -1.64 -18.38
C LEU A 148 -2.04 -1.04 -19.78
N ALA A 149 -2.99 -0.12 -19.87
CA ALA A 149 -3.54 0.35 -21.14
C ALA A 149 -2.81 1.61 -21.65
N ILE A 150 -1.48 1.66 -21.49
CA ILE A 150 -0.63 2.86 -21.65
C ILE A 150 -0.71 3.45 -23.06
N ASN A 151 -0.89 2.61 -24.08
CA ASN A 151 -1.02 3.03 -25.47
C ASN A 151 -2.36 2.55 -26.03
N LYS A 152 -3.26 3.50 -26.33
CA LYS A 152 -4.60 3.28 -26.94
C LYS A 152 -5.69 2.77 -25.99
N LYS A 153 -5.44 2.65 -24.69
CA LYS A 153 -6.41 2.15 -23.71
C LYS A 153 -7.00 0.78 -24.07
N LYS A 154 -6.24 -0.10 -24.72
CA LYS A 154 -6.71 -1.43 -25.12
C LYS A 154 -6.00 -2.53 -24.32
N LEU A 155 -6.78 -3.44 -23.75
CA LEU A 155 -6.32 -4.69 -23.15
C LEU A 155 -6.84 -5.85 -24.02
N ASN A 156 -5.92 -6.48 -24.75
CA ASN A 156 -6.27 -7.55 -25.67
C ASN A 156 -5.60 -8.85 -25.25
N ASP A 157 -6.30 -9.98 -25.39
CA ASP A 157 -5.69 -11.30 -25.22
C ASP A 157 -5.07 -11.51 -23.83
N LEU A 158 -5.73 -11.04 -22.77
CA LEU A 158 -5.26 -11.18 -21.38
C LEU A 158 -6.04 -12.28 -20.66
N SER A 159 -5.35 -13.19 -19.97
CA SER A 159 -5.97 -14.19 -19.11
C SER A 159 -5.88 -13.79 -17.64
N LEU A 160 -7.04 -13.62 -17.02
CA LEU A 160 -7.26 -13.37 -15.59
C LEU A 160 -8.19 -14.44 -14.99
N ALA A 161 -8.16 -15.65 -15.55
CA ALA A 161 -9.03 -16.75 -15.14
C ALA A 161 -8.78 -17.16 -13.68
N GLY A 162 -9.86 -17.34 -12.92
CA GLY A 162 -9.82 -17.78 -11.52
C GLY A 162 -9.15 -16.81 -10.54
N ILE A 163 -8.92 -15.55 -10.92
CA ILE A 163 -8.31 -14.53 -10.05
C ILE A 163 -9.37 -13.87 -9.17
N PHE A 164 -8.97 -13.48 -7.95
CA PHE A 164 -9.75 -12.63 -7.06
C PHE A 164 -9.36 -11.16 -7.27
N LEU A 165 -10.24 -10.37 -7.89
CA LEU A 165 -10.03 -8.97 -8.30
C LEU A 165 -10.95 -8.01 -7.50
N TRP A 166 -10.74 -7.95 -6.18
CA TRP A 166 -11.55 -7.09 -5.30
C TRP A 166 -11.25 -5.61 -5.55
N ASN A 167 -12.29 -4.79 -5.72
CA ASN A 167 -12.19 -3.35 -5.96
C ASN A 167 -11.32 -2.98 -7.19
N ALA A 168 -11.17 -3.88 -8.18
CA ALA A 168 -10.33 -3.63 -9.35
C ALA A 168 -10.96 -2.58 -10.30
N THR A 169 -10.14 -1.78 -10.98
CA THR A 169 -10.63 -0.74 -11.89
C THR A 169 -10.26 -1.03 -13.34
N PHE A 170 -11.29 -1.11 -14.20
CA PHE A 170 -11.19 -1.25 -15.66
C PHE A 170 -11.82 -0.06 -16.40
N THR A 171 -12.07 1.06 -15.70
CA THR A 171 -12.85 2.20 -16.19
C THR A 171 -12.24 2.88 -17.43
N ARG A 172 -13.07 3.14 -18.46
CA ARG A 172 -12.70 3.86 -19.71
C ARG A 172 -11.59 3.20 -20.53
N ILE A 173 -11.57 1.87 -20.60
CA ILE A 173 -10.65 1.11 -21.47
C ILE A 173 -11.44 0.23 -22.44
N GLU A 174 -10.80 -0.23 -23.51
CA GLU A 174 -11.29 -1.27 -24.40
C GLU A 174 -10.68 -2.60 -23.99
N ILE A 175 -11.50 -3.62 -23.79
CA ILE A 175 -11.07 -4.96 -23.43
C ILE A 175 -11.56 -5.90 -24.54
N SER A 176 -10.64 -6.63 -25.18
CA SER A 176 -11.01 -7.64 -26.17
C SER A 176 -10.32 -8.98 -25.95
N ARG A 177 -11.06 -10.08 -26.15
CA ARG A 177 -10.49 -11.45 -26.03
C ARG A 177 -9.82 -11.71 -24.67
N THR A 178 -10.36 -11.12 -23.61
CA THR A 178 -9.88 -11.32 -22.24
C THR A 178 -10.65 -12.46 -21.59
N ASN A 179 -9.94 -13.29 -20.82
CA ASN A 179 -10.52 -14.41 -20.10
C ASN A 179 -10.65 -14.07 -18.61
N PHE A 180 -11.89 -13.86 -18.14
CA PHE A 180 -12.26 -13.72 -16.72
C PHE A 180 -12.98 -14.97 -16.20
N SER A 181 -12.87 -16.12 -16.87
CA SER A 181 -13.58 -17.33 -16.45
C SER A 181 -13.24 -17.71 -15.01
N GLY A 182 -14.26 -17.98 -14.19
CA GLY A 182 -14.09 -18.29 -12.77
C GLY A 182 -13.54 -17.16 -11.89
N ALA A 183 -13.33 -15.94 -12.41
CA ALA A 183 -12.82 -14.83 -11.62
C ALA A 183 -13.85 -14.32 -10.60
N GLN A 184 -13.38 -13.79 -9.47
CA GLN A 184 -14.21 -13.05 -8.52
C GLN A 184 -14.01 -11.54 -8.72
N LEU A 185 -15.07 -10.85 -9.13
CA LEU A 185 -15.04 -9.45 -9.56
C LEU A 185 -15.74 -8.53 -8.56
N ASP A 186 -15.60 -8.84 -7.27
CA ASP A 186 -16.23 -8.09 -6.19
C ASP A 186 -15.82 -6.61 -6.19
N ASN A 187 -16.80 -5.71 -6.28
CA ASN A 187 -16.63 -4.26 -6.45
C ASN A 187 -15.75 -3.83 -7.64
N ALA A 188 -15.50 -4.69 -8.63
CA ALA A 188 -14.75 -4.29 -9.81
C ALA A 188 -15.56 -3.30 -10.66
N SER A 189 -14.93 -2.22 -11.13
CA SER A 189 -15.57 -1.19 -11.96
C SER A 189 -15.20 -1.35 -13.43
N PHE A 190 -16.20 -1.65 -14.27
CA PHE A 190 -16.12 -1.63 -15.74
C PHE A 190 -16.84 -0.41 -16.33
N SER A 191 -16.88 0.70 -15.59
CA SER A 191 -17.58 1.92 -16.01
C SER A 191 -16.99 2.48 -17.31
N LEU A 192 -17.83 2.71 -18.32
CA LEU A 192 -17.42 3.22 -19.64
C LEU A 192 -16.38 2.32 -20.34
N THR A 193 -16.35 1.02 -20.01
CA THR A 193 -15.47 0.03 -20.64
C THR A 193 -16.13 -0.54 -21.88
N GLN A 194 -15.41 -0.62 -22.99
CA GLN A 194 -15.87 -1.36 -24.18
C GLN A 194 -15.38 -2.81 -24.05
N ILE A 195 -16.28 -3.78 -24.21
CA ILE A 195 -16.00 -5.20 -23.99
C ILE A 195 -16.37 -5.96 -25.25
N GLU A 196 -15.40 -6.67 -25.83
CA GLU A 196 -15.60 -7.47 -27.05
C GLU A 196 -14.99 -8.87 -26.88
N ASN A 197 -15.75 -9.93 -27.17
CA ASN A 197 -15.24 -11.31 -27.11
C ASN A 197 -14.59 -11.69 -25.76
N VAL A 198 -15.14 -11.19 -24.65
CA VAL A 198 -14.62 -11.46 -23.30
C VAL A 198 -15.36 -12.64 -22.68
N ASP A 199 -14.60 -13.55 -22.08
CA ASP A 199 -15.15 -14.72 -21.38
C ASP A 199 -15.38 -14.41 -19.90
N PHE A 200 -16.64 -14.48 -19.46
CA PHE A 200 -17.06 -14.36 -18.06
C PHE A 200 -17.65 -15.66 -17.51
N THR A 201 -17.41 -16.80 -18.14
CA THR A 201 -17.98 -18.09 -17.74
C THR A 201 -17.60 -18.42 -16.29
N PHE A 202 -18.58 -18.70 -15.42
CA PHE A 202 -18.38 -18.90 -13.98
C PHE A 202 -17.78 -17.72 -13.20
N ALA A 203 -17.61 -16.54 -13.83
CA ALA A 203 -17.21 -15.35 -13.10
C ALA A 203 -18.31 -14.96 -12.11
N THR A 204 -17.93 -14.64 -10.88
CA THR A 204 -18.87 -14.23 -9.84
C THR A 204 -18.86 -12.70 -9.71
N PRO A 205 -20.02 -12.04 -9.84
CA PRO A 205 -20.09 -10.59 -9.75
C PRO A 205 -20.01 -10.11 -8.32
N CYS A 206 -19.55 -8.86 -8.20
CA CYS A 206 -19.82 -7.95 -7.10
C CYS A 206 -21.23 -8.07 -6.53
N SER A 207 -21.31 -8.50 -5.27
CA SER A 207 -22.53 -8.43 -4.48
C SER A 207 -22.83 -7.00 -3.99
N ARG A 208 -23.03 -6.02 -4.88
CA ARG A 208 -23.79 -4.77 -4.61
C ARG A 208 -23.95 -3.86 -5.86
N ASN A 209 -25.00 -4.10 -6.64
CA ASN A 209 -25.97 -3.08 -7.14
C ASN A 209 -26.82 -3.65 -8.29
N ARG A 210 -27.89 -4.36 -7.93
CA ARG A 210 -29.11 -4.34 -8.75
C ARG A 210 -29.83 -3.01 -8.48
N GLN A 211 -29.34 -1.92 -9.05
CA GLN A 211 -30.16 -0.72 -9.23
C GLN A 211 -30.13 -0.32 -10.69
N LYS A 212 -31.26 -0.63 -11.35
CA LYS A 212 -31.78 0.01 -12.56
C LYS A 212 -30.80 0.15 -13.72
N ILE A 213 -30.75 -0.88 -14.56
CA ILE A 213 -30.88 -0.63 -16.00
C ILE A 213 -32.39 -0.63 -16.23
N GLY A 214 -32.98 0.56 -16.17
CA GLY A 214 -34.34 0.84 -16.59
C GLY A 214 -34.28 1.60 -17.91
N ASP A 215 -35.12 1.13 -18.84
CA ASP A 215 -35.48 1.63 -20.17
C ASP A 215 -34.44 1.57 -21.29
#